data_AF-A0A933GGT6-F1
#
_entry.id   AF-A0A933GGT6-F1
#
_cell.length_a   1.000
_cell.length_b   1.000
_cell.length_c   1.000
_cell.angle_alpha   90.00
_cell.angle_beta   90.00
_cell.angle_gamma   90.00
#
_symmetry.space_group_name_H-M   'P 1'
#
loop_
_entity.id
_entity.type
_entity.pdbx_description
1 polymer ?
#
loop_
_entity_poly.entity_id
_entity_poly.type
_entity_poly.pdbx_seq_one_letter_code
_entity_poly.pdbx_strand_id
1 'polypeptide(L)'
;ITRTWQTADKMKRQRGPLPGDGRGDNARAKRYVAKYTINPAVTHGISHEVGSIEVGKLADLVLWKPAFFGVKPELVVKGGFIAWAAMGDPNASIPTPQPVLYRPMFGAFGRAPFPTALTFLSRAALEDNLAARLGLQKRAVAVKNCRSLTKRAMVHNDYCPRIEVDPETYQVRADGQLLTCEPARTLAMAQRYFLF
;
A
#
# COMPACT_ATOMS: atom_id res chain seq x y z
N ILE A 1 -2.87 0.35 5.03
CA ILE A 1 -2.01 -0.81 5.37
C ILE A 1 -2.56 -1.59 6.56
N THR A 2 -2.67 -1.01 7.76
CA THR A 2 -3.11 -1.70 9.00
C THR A 2 -4.42 -2.46 8.84
N ARG A 3 -5.48 -1.81 8.33
CA ARG A 3 -6.80 -2.43 8.13
C ARG A 3 -6.76 -3.59 7.15
N THR A 4 -5.91 -3.55 6.12
CA THR A 4 -5.73 -4.66 5.18
C THR A 4 -5.26 -5.92 5.91
N TRP A 5 -4.28 -5.78 6.80
CA TRP A 5 -3.74 -6.90 7.58
C TRP A 5 -4.70 -7.37 8.68
N GLN A 6 -5.45 -6.45 9.32
CA GLN A 6 -6.52 -6.83 10.25
C GLN A 6 -7.63 -7.63 9.57
N THR A 7 -8.01 -7.26 8.33
CA THR A 7 -8.96 -8.06 7.55
C THR A 7 -8.39 -9.43 7.19
N ALA A 8 -7.11 -9.50 6.79
CA ALA A 8 -6.44 -10.77 6.52
C ALA A 8 -6.44 -11.70 7.75
N ASP A 9 -6.13 -11.15 8.93
CA ASP A 9 -6.17 -11.85 10.22
C ASP A 9 -7.58 -12.34 10.56
N LYS A 10 -8.59 -11.45 10.53
CA LYS A 10 -10.00 -11.82 10.77
C LYS A 10 -10.45 -12.95 9.85
N MET A 11 -10.14 -12.84 8.56
CA MET A 11 -10.51 -13.85 7.58
C MET A 11 -9.78 -15.18 7.81
N LYS A 12 -8.53 -15.17 8.27
CA LYS A 12 -7.86 -16.39 8.71
C LYS A 12 -8.57 -17.04 9.88
N ARG A 13 -8.87 -16.26 10.92
CA ARG A 13 -9.52 -16.75 12.14
C ARG A 13 -10.91 -17.34 11.88
N GLN A 14 -11.66 -16.77 10.93
CA GLN A 14 -13.03 -17.21 10.63
C GLN A 14 -13.13 -18.23 9.50
N ARG A 15 -12.19 -18.25 8.55
CA ARG A 15 -12.27 -19.09 7.34
C ARG A 15 -11.11 -20.09 7.19
N GLY A 16 -10.18 -20.13 8.13
CA GLY A 16 -9.00 -21.00 8.06
C GLY A 16 -7.94 -20.53 7.05
N PRO A 17 -6.96 -21.38 6.71
CA PRO A 17 -5.95 -21.08 5.67
C PRO A 17 -6.57 -20.97 4.26
N LEU A 18 -5.94 -20.25 3.34
CA LEU A 18 -6.34 -20.28 1.92
C LEU A 18 -5.76 -21.51 1.21
N PRO A 19 -6.34 -21.94 0.07
CA PRO A 19 -5.69 -22.90 -0.81
C PRO A 19 -4.27 -22.46 -1.17
N GLY A 20 -3.30 -23.35 -0.99
CA GLY A 20 -1.87 -23.09 -1.22
C GLY A 20 -1.11 -22.49 -0.03
N ASP A 21 -1.79 -22.12 1.06
CA ASP A 21 -1.11 -21.86 2.35
C ASP A 21 -0.66 -23.19 2.99
N GLY A 22 0.52 -23.20 3.61
CA GLY A 22 1.13 -24.37 4.27
C GLY A 22 1.48 -24.04 5.71
N ARG A 23 2.76 -24.21 6.11
CA ARG A 23 3.24 -23.72 7.43
C ARG A 23 3.10 -22.20 7.60
N GLY A 24 3.03 -21.44 6.51
CA GLY A 24 2.84 -19.99 6.50
C GLY A 24 1.64 -19.56 5.66
N ASP A 25 1.21 -18.31 5.85
CA ASP A 25 0.05 -17.69 5.18
C ASP A 25 0.44 -16.94 3.90
N ASN A 26 1.39 -17.47 3.12
CA ASN A 26 2.02 -16.73 2.02
C ASN A 26 1.05 -16.39 0.89
N ALA A 27 0.12 -17.28 0.55
CA ALA A 27 -0.87 -17.01 -0.49
C ALA A 27 -1.83 -15.90 -0.04
N ARG A 28 -2.27 -15.94 1.22
CA ARG A 28 -3.02 -14.83 1.83
C ARG A 28 -2.20 -13.54 1.87
N ALA A 29 -0.96 -13.58 2.32
CA ALA A 29 -0.12 -12.41 2.45
C ALA A 29 0.10 -11.72 1.09
N LYS A 30 0.43 -12.49 0.05
CA LYS A 30 0.55 -12.01 -1.34
C LYS A 30 -0.76 -11.41 -1.85
N ARG A 31 -1.90 -12.09 -1.62
CA ARG A 31 -3.23 -11.57 -1.99
C ARG A 31 -3.53 -10.22 -1.35
N TYR A 32 -3.18 -10.03 -0.08
CA TYR A 32 -3.52 -8.82 0.66
C TYR A 32 -2.53 -7.67 0.46
N VAL A 33 -1.22 -7.92 0.34
CA VAL A 33 -0.25 -6.85 0.02
C VAL A 33 -0.55 -6.23 -1.34
N ALA A 34 -0.93 -7.04 -2.34
CA ALA A 34 -1.28 -6.57 -3.67
C ALA A 34 -2.42 -5.54 -3.67
N LYS A 35 -3.32 -5.55 -2.67
CA LYS A 35 -4.49 -4.66 -2.57
C LYS A 35 -4.10 -3.20 -2.35
N TYR A 36 -2.95 -2.91 -1.75
CA TYR A 36 -2.49 -1.54 -1.48
C TYR A 36 -1.15 -1.19 -2.14
N THR A 37 -0.55 -2.12 -2.90
CA THR A 37 0.69 -1.90 -3.63
C THR A 37 0.43 -1.94 -5.14
N ILE A 38 0.46 -3.13 -5.74
CA ILE A 38 0.50 -3.28 -7.20
C ILE A 38 -0.86 -3.06 -7.87
N ASN A 39 -1.97 -3.50 -7.27
CA ASN A 39 -3.28 -3.39 -7.92
C ASN A 39 -3.77 -1.94 -8.06
N PRO A 40 -3.61 -1.05 -7.06
CA PRO A 40 -3.84 0.38 -7.26
C PRO A 40 -2.94 0.97 -8.34
N ALA A 41 -1.66 0.60 -8.37
CA ALA A 41 -0.71 1.11 -9.36
C ALA A 41 -1.09 0.66 -10.80
N VAL A 42 -1.52 -0.58 -10.97
CA VAL A 42 -2.05 -1.10 -12.26
C VAL A 42 -3.31 -0.33 -12.65
N THR A 43 -4.27 -0.20 -11.73
CA THR A 43 -5.55 0.48 -11.98
C THR A 43 -5.37 1.91 -12.46
N HIS A 44 -4.42 2.65 -11.89
CA HIS A 44 -4.13 4.04 -12.25
C HIS A 44 -3.08 4.19 -13.36
N GLY A 45 -2.58 3.09 -13.95
CA GLY A 45 -1.63 3.15 -15.05
C GLY A 45 -0.23 3.63 -14.68
N ILE A 46 0.16 3.45 -13.42
CA ILE A 46 1.44 3.88 -12.85
C ILE A 46 2.31 2.69 -12.39
N SER A 47 1.88 1.45 -12.65
CA SER A 47 2.60 0.22 -12.26
C SER A 47 3.98 0.05 -12.90
N HIS A 48 4.28 0.83 -13.94
CA HIS A 48 5.60 0.88 -14.56
C HIS A 48 6.61 1.71 -13.76
N GLU A 49 6.16 2.55 -12.83
CA GLU A 49 7.03 3.36 -11.96
C GLU A 49 7.00 2.87 -10.51
N VAL A 50 5.84 2.42 -9.99
CA VAL A 50 5.64 2.14 -8.56
C VAL A 50 4.76 0.90 -8.32
N GLY A 51 4.58 0.54 -7.04
CA GLY A 51 3.59 -0.46 -6.61
C GLY A 51 4.16 -1.84 -6.29
N SER A 52 5.46 -2.08 -6.48
CA SER A 52 6.13 -3.34 -6.12
C SER A 52 7.64 -3.15 -6.10
N ILE A 53 8.33 -4.13 -5.50
CA ILE A 53 9.79 -4.20 -5.48
C ILE A 53 10.22 -5.01 -6.71
N GLU A 54 10.44 -4.31 -7.82
CA GLU A 54 10.87 -4.88 -9.10
C GLU A 54 11.94 -3.97 -9.73
N VAL A 55 12.90 -4.56 -10.44
CA VAL A 55 13.96 -3.81 -11.11
C VAL A 55 13.36 -2.82 -12.12
N GLY A 56 13.90 -1.60 -12.17
CA GLY A 56 13.45 -0.53 -13.05
C GLY A 56 12.34 0.36 -12.47
N LYS A 57 11.72 -0.03 -11.34
CA LYS A 57 10.76 0.83 -10.62
C LYS A 57 11.47 1.79 -9.68
N LEU A 58 10.78 2.89 -9.34
CA LEU A 58 11.25 3.86 -8.37
C LEU A 58 11.45 3.20 -7.00
N ALA A 59 12.57 3.50 -6.35
CA ALA A 59 12.96 2.94 -5.06
C ALA A 59 12.15 3.53 -3.89
N ASP A 60 10.84 3.26 -3.90
CA ASP A 60 9.89 3.59 -2.84
C ASP A 60 9.71 2.37 -1.94
N LEU A 61 10.43 2.37 -0.82
CA LEU A 61 10.54 1.23 0.07
C LEU A 61 10.10 1.61 1.48
N VAL A 62 9.46 0.67 2.18
CA VAL A 62 9.10 0.84 3.58
C VAL A 62 9.71 -0.29 4.39
N LEU A 63 10.53 0.05 5.37
CA LEU A 63 11.16 -0.92 6.25
C LEU A 63 10.34 -1.06 7.52
N TRP A 64 10.16 -2.31 7.95
CA TRP A 64 9.37 -2.65 9.12
C TRP A 64 10.19 -3.54 10.04
N LYS A 65 10.16 -3.23 11.34
CA LYS A 65 10.43 -4.26 12.35
C LYS A 65 9.25 -5.24 12.35
N PRO A 66 9.47 -6.57 12.35
CA PRO A 66 8.38 -7.54 12.31
C PRO A 66 7.30 -7.30 13.39
N ALA A 67 7.70 -6.92 14.60
CA ALA A 67 6.78 -6.60 15.70
C ALA A 67 5.85 -5.41 15.42
N PHE A 68 6.21 -4.50 14.50
CA PHE A 68 5.43 -3.33 14.13
C PHE A 68 4.90 -3.38 12.69
N PHE A 69 5.03 -4.53 12.01
CA PHE A 69 4.66 -4.69 10.61
C PHE A 69 3.22 -4.24 10.35
N GLY A 70 3.04 -3.32 9.41
CA GLY A 70 1.76 -2.76 9.02
C GLY A 70 1.11 -1.81 10.03
N VAL A 71 1.78 -1.50 11.15
CA VAL A 71 1.32 -0.54 12.18
C VAL A 71 2.16 0.74 12.13
N LYS A 72 3.45 0.61 12.43
CA LYS A 72 4.41 1.72 12.56
C LYS A 72 5.72 1.34 11.86
N PRO A 73 6.00 1.86 10.64
CA PRO A 73 7.24 1.54 9.93
C PRO A 73 8.47 2.14 10.64
N GLU A 74 9.65 1.57 10.40
CA GLU A 74 10.91 2.13 10.90
C GLU A 74 11.40 3.27 9.99
N LEU A 75 11.44 3.01 8.68
CA LEU A 75 11.92 3.94 7.65
C LEU A 75 10.97 3.94 6.45
N VAL A 76 10.80 5.12 5.86
CA VAL A 76 10.15 5.31 4.55
C VAL A 76 11.18 5.93 3.61
N VAL A 77 11.56 5.17 2.60
CA VAL A 77 12.49 5.57 1.54
C VAL A 77 11.66 5.99 0.33
N LYS A 78 11.97 7.17 -0.22
CA LYS A 78 11.34 7.72 -1.40
C LYS A 78 12.41 7.96 -2.47
N GLY A 79 12.28 7.30 -3.62
CA GLY A 79 13.24 7.42 -4.72
C GLY A 79 14.70 7.18 -4.29
N GLY A 80 14.93 6.24 -3.38
CA GLY A 80 16.26 5.91 -2.87
C GLY A 80 16.78 6.77 -1.71
N PHE A 81 16.02 7.77 -1.24
CA PHE A 81 16.41 8.63 -0.12
C PHE A 81 15.41 8.52 1.05
N ILE A 82 15.90 8.45 2.29
CA ILE A 82 15.02 8.38 3.47
C ILE A 82 14.25 9.69 3.59
N ALA A 83 12.93 9.60 3.50
CA ALA A 83 12.01 10.73 3.62
C ALA A 83 11.42 10.84 5.04
N TRP A 84 11.19 9.72 5.71
CA TRP A 84 10.67 9.67 7.08
C TRP A 84 11.29 8.51 7.86
N ALA A 85 11.48 8.70 9.17
CA ALA A 85 11.98 7.68 10.07
C ALA A 85 11.38 7.81 11.48
N ALA A 86 11.33 6.69 12.21
CA ALA A 86 11.19 6.71 13.66
C ALA A 86 12.54 7.12 14.28
N MET A 87 12.57 8.28 14.94
CA MET A 87 13.81 8.92 15.39
C MET A 87 13.65 9.48 16.80
N GLY A 88 14.65 9.19 17.65
CA GLY A 88 14.75 9.61 19.04
C GLY A 88 14.96 11.11 19.24
N ASP A 89 15.48 11.45 20.42
CA ASP A 89 15.92 12.82 20.74
C ASP A 89 17.12 13.24 19.86
N PRO A 90 16.99 14.31 19.04
CA PRO A 90 18.08 14.79 18.20
C PRO A 90 19.30 15.32 18.97
N ASN A 91 19.16 15.66 20.25
CA ASN A 91 20.27 16.15 21.09
C ASN A 91 20.94 15.03 21.90
N ALA A 92 20.47 13.78 21.79
CA ALA A 92 21.07 12.66 22.48
C ALA A 92 22.35 12.17 21.77
N SER A 93 23.14 11.35 22.46
CA SER A 93 24.43 10.85 21.95
C SER A 93 24.31 9.88 20.77
N ILE A 94 23.14 9.26 20.59
CA ILE A 94 22.80 8.30 19.53
C ILE A 94 21.32 8.49 19.15
N PRO A 95 20.80 7.95 18.02
CA PRO A 95 19.44 8.25 17.53
C PRO A 95 18.28 7.49 18.18
N THR A 96 18.55 6.58 19.11
CA THR A 96 17.58 5.68 19.77
C THR A 96 17.00 6.15 21.12
N PRO A 97 17.60 7.08 21.89
CA PRO A 97 17.05 7.60 23.13
C PRO A 97 15.70 8.29 22.92
N GLN A 98 14.83 8.18 23.91
CA GLN A 98 13.47 8.71 23.87
C GLN A 98 13.45 10.24 23.89
N PRO A 99 12.42 10.89 23.32
CA PRO A 99 11.23 10.29 22.69
C PRO A 99 11.46 9.91 21.21
N VAL A 100 11.13 8.66 20.87
CA VAL A 100 11.15 8.17 19.48
C VAL A 100 9.82 8.51 18.81
N LEU A 101 9.88 9.41 17.84
CA LEU A 101 8.73 9.93 17.09
C LEU A 101 8.98 9.82 15.59
N TYR A 102 7.92 9.91 14.78
CA TYR A 102 8.10 10.08 13.33
C TYR A 102 8.58 11.48 13.02
N ARG A 103 9.70 11.56 12.31
CA ARG A 103 10.29 12.83 11.90
C ARG A 103 10.56 12.82 10.38
N PRO A 104 10.35 13.95 9.69
CA PRO A 104 10.82 14.12 8.33
C PRO A 104 12.36 14.04 8.31
N MET A 105 12.90 13.32 7.34
CA MET A 105 14.33 13.11 7.12
C MET A 105 14.82 13.93 5.93
N PHE A 106 16.11 13.90 5.62
CA PHE A 106 16.71 14.72 4.55
C PHE A 106 16.01 14.62 3.19
N GLY A 107 15.46 13.45 2.82
CA GLY A 107 14.70 13.27 1.59
C GLY A 107 13.40 14.10 1.49
N ALA A 108 12.92 14.66 2.61
CA ALA A 108 11.72 15.49 2.67
C ALA A 108 12.01 17.00 2.60
N PHE A 109 13.28 17.44 2.66
CA PHE A 109 13.63 18.85 2.81
C PHE A 109 14.20 19.49 1.53
N GLY A 110 13.98 20.80 1.40
CA GLY A 110 14.55 21.61 0.33
C GLY A 110 14.22 21.08 -1.07
N ARG A 111 15.25 20.86 -1.88
CA ARG A 111 15.12 20.34 -3.26
C ARG A 111 15.19 18.82 -3.35
N ALA A 112 15.45 18.11 -2.26
CA ALA A 112 15.55 16.65 -2.26
C ALA A 112 14.27 15.93 -2.73
N PRO A 113 13.04 16.44 -2.49
CA PRO A 113 11.83 15.84 -3.02
C PRO A 113 11.70 15.87 -4.55
N PHE A 114 12.45 16.71 -5.27
CA PHE A 114 12.31 16.87 -6.72
C PHE A 114 12.84 15.67 -7.52
N PRO A 115 14.07 15.16 -7.27
CA PRO A 115 14.55 13.96 -7.95
C PRO A 115 13.98 12.66 -7.35
N THR A 116 13.46 12.68 -6.12
CA THR A 116 13.03 11.46 -5.40
C THR A 116 11.54 11.12 -5.58
N ALA A 117 10.73 12.05 -6.09
CA ALA A 117 9.30 11.86 -6.30
C ALA A 117 8.87 12.16 -7.74
N LEU A 118 7.71 11.64 -8.11
CA LEU A 118 7.11 11.82 -9.44
C LEU A 118 5.82 12.62 -9.35
N THR A 119 5.52 13.34 -10.41
CA THR A 119 4.19 13.90 -10.66
C THR A 119 3.56 13.13 -11.81
N PHE A 120 2.49 12.39 -11.56
CA PHE A 120 1.79 11.66 -12.62
C PHE A 120 0.83 12.59 -13.36
N LEU A 121 0.95 12.67 -14.68
CA LEU A 121 0.10 13.49 -15.56
C LEU A 121 -0.56 12.63 -16.63
N SER A 122 -1.57 13.18 -17.32
CA SER A 122 -2.06 12.57 -18.55
C SER A 122 -1.00 12.67 -19.65
N ARG A 123 -1.06 11.79 -20.65
CA ARG A 123 -0.17 11.87 -21.82
C ARG A 123 -0.29 13.22 -22.53
N ALA A 124 -1.52 13.67 -22.78
CA ALA A 124 -1.78 14.95 -23.44
C ALA A 124 -1.16 16.13 -22.68
N ALA A 125 -1.19 16.14 -21.34
CA ALA A 125 -0.57 17.20 -20.55
C ALA A 125 0.96 17.22 -20.65
N LEU A 126 1.60 16.06 -20.79
CA LEU A 126 3.05 16.01 -21.05
C LEU A 126 3.40 16.47 -22.46
N GLU A 127 2.61 16.08 -23.46
CA GLU A 127 2.77 16.50 -24.85
C GLU A 127 2.55 18.02 -25.02
N ASP A 128 1.63 18.62 -24.26
CA ASP A 128 1.39 20.08 -24.17
C ASP A 128 2.45 20.83 -23.34
N ASN A 129 3.52 20.15 -22.92
CA ASN A 129 4.60 20.72 -22.10
C ASN A 129 4.11 21.40 -20.81
N LEU A 130 3.00 20.91 -20.24
CA LEU A 130 2.35 21.52 -19.07
C LEU A 130 3.29 21.60 -17.87
N ALA A 131 4.13 20.58 -17.68
CA ALA A 131 5.07 20.54 -16.58
C ALA A 131 6.05 21.73 -16.60
N ALA A 132 6.56 22.10 -17.78
CA ALA A 132 7.45 23.26 -17.92
C ALA A 132 6.68 24.58 -17.75
N ARG A 133 5.48 24.71 -18.34
CA ARG A 133 4.63 25.89 -18.22
C ARG A 133 4.27 26.21 -16.77
N LEU A 134 4.07 25.19 -15.95
CA LEU A 134 3.79 25.32 -14.52
C LEU A 134 5.05 25.37 -13.64
N GLY A 135 6.24 25.27 -14.23
CA GLY A 135 7.50 25.25 -13.48
C GLY A 135 7.63 24.07 -12.51
N LEU A 136 7.06 22.91 -12.85
CA LEU A 136 7.13 21.72 -12.01
C LEU A 136 8.57 21.22 -11.91
N GLN A 137 9.06 21.08 -10.68
CA GLN A 137 10.45 20.66 -10.41
C GLN A 137 10.60 19.14 -10.28
N LYS A 138 9.53 18.44 -9.89
CA LYS A 138 9.50 16.97 -9.87
C LYS A 138 9.40 16.43 -11.29
N ARG A 139 10.05 15.28 -11.53
CA ARG A 139 9.91 14.56 -12.81
C ARG A 139 8.43 14.22 -13.05
N ALA A 140 7.89 14.70 -14.16
CA ALA A 140 6.53 14.40 -14.57
C ALA A 140 6.50 13.14 -15.46
N VAL A 141 5.56 12.22 -15.20
CA VAL A 141 5.45 10.93 -15.89
C VAL A 141 4.02 10.67 -16.34
N ALA A 142 3.83 10.18 -17.56
CA ALA A 142 2.50 9.90 -18.10
C ALA A 142 1.92 8.65 -17.46
N VAL A 143 0.67 8.72 -17.01
CA VAL A 143 -0.14 7.53 -16.80
C VAL A 143 -0.39 6.83 -18.14
N LYS A 144 -0.39 5.50 -18.16
CA LYS A 144 -0.63 4.70 -19.38
C LYS A 144 -1.35 3.39 -19.09
N ASN A 145 -1.96 2.81 -20.12
CA ASN A 145 -2.62 1.50 -20.06
C ASN A 145 -3.80 1.40 -19.08
N CYS A 146 -4.56 2.49 -18.88
CA CYS A 146 -5.72 2.49 -17.96
C CYS A 146 -7.03 2.00 -18.60
N ARG A 147 -7.07 1.72 -19.91
CA ARG A 147 -8.32 1.47 -20.66
C ARG A 147 -8.51 0.03 -21.14
N SER A 148 -7.42 -0.74 -21.24
CA SER A 148 -7.44 -2.15 -21.68
C SER A 148 -7.50 -3.14 -20.52
N LEU A 149 -7.56 -2.65 -19.27
CA LEU A 149 -7.54 -3.48 -18.08
C LEU A 149 -8.91 -4.10 -17.83
N THR A 150 -8.89 -5.36 -17.40
CA THR A 150 -10.05 -6.05 -16.86
C THR A 150 -9.73 -6.53 -15.44
N LYS A 151 -10.72 -7.09 -14.74
CA LYS A 151 -10.52 -7.69 -13.42
C LYS A 151 -9.38 -8.74 -13.40
N ARG A 152 -9.12 -9.41 -14.54
CA ARG A 152 -8.04 -10.40 -14.70
C ARG A 152 -6.63 -9.83 -14.53
N ALA A 153 -6.45 -8.53 -14.67
CA ALA A 153 -5.17 -7.88 -14.45
C ALA A 153 -4.84 -7.66 -12.95
N MET A 154 -5.80 -7.90 -12.05
CA MET A 154 -5.61 -7.70 -10.61
C MET A 154 -4.84 -8.86 -9.99
N VAL A 155 -3.57 -8.63 -9.69
CA VAL A 155 -2.63 -9.60 -9.12
C VAL A 155 -3.22 -10.23 -7.86
N HIS A 156 -3.37 -11.57 -7.88
CA HIS A 156 -3.94 -12.43 -6.82
C HIS A 156 -5.40 -12.13 -6.42
N ASN A 157 -6.08 -11.27 -7.18
CA ASN A 157 -7.39 -10.71 -6.86
C ASN A 157 -8.27 -10.58 -8.11
N ASP A 158 -8.19 -11.56 -9.01
CA ASP A 158 -8.85 -11.60 -10.32
C ASP A 158 -10.21 -12.30 -10.32
N TYR A 159 -10.59 -12.94 -9.20
CA TYR A 159 -11.90 -13.60 -9.07
C TYR A 159 -13.06 -12.63 -9.35
N CYS A 160 -13.95 -13.06 -10.25
CA CYS A 160 -15.11 -12.31 -10.71
C CYS A 160 -16.37 -13.19 -10.57
N PRO A 161 -16.87 -13.37 -9.33
CA PRO A 161 -18.07 -14.16 -9.08
C PRO A 161 -19.32 -13.48 -9.66
N ARG A 162 -20.38 -14.27 -9.87
CA ARG A 162 -21.73 -13.72 -9.98
C ARG A 162 -22.17 -13.27 -8.59
N ILE A 163 -22.21 -11.95 -8.38
CA ILE A 163 -22.69 -11.34 -7.14
C ILE A 163 -24.19 -11.08 -7.26
N GLU A 164 -24.93 -11.51 -6.25
CA GLU A 164 -26.35 -11.22 -6.08
C GLU A 164 -26.56 -10.56 -4.73
N VAL A 165 -27.39 -9.52 -4.70
CA VAL A 165 -27.76 -8.81 -3.47
C VAL A 165 -29.28 -8.75 -3.43
N ASP A 166 -29.84 -9.34 -2.37
CA ASP A 166 -31.27 -9.28 -2.12
C ASP A 166 -31.67 -7.84 -1.71
N PRO A 167 -32.65 -7.20 -2.37
CA PRO A 167 -32.97 -5.79 -2.15
C PRO A 167 -33.69 -5.51 -0.82
N GLU A 168 -34.29 -6.52 -0.18
CA GLU A 168 -35.03 -6.36 1.07
C GLU A 168 -34.18 -6.73 2.28
N THR A 169 -33.43 -7.82 2.18
CA THR A 169 -32.65 -8.40 3.28
C THR A 169 -31.17 -8.03 3.25
N TYR A 170 -30.68 -7.47 2.13
CA TYR A 170 -29.27 -7.18 1.86
C TYR A 170 -28.34 -8.40 1.96
N GLN A 171 -28.90 -9.62 1.86
CA GLN A 171 -28.09 -10.83 1.78
C GLN A 171 -27.26 -10.80 0.49
N VAL A 172 -25.95 -10.98 0.66
CA VAL A 172 -25.00 -11.04 -0.45
C VAL A 172 -24.65 -12.48 -0.74
N ARG A 173 -24.77 -12.90 -2.00
CA ARG A 173 -24.35 -14.22 -2.48
C ARG A 173 -23.28 -14.08 -3.56
N ALA A 174 -22.31 -14.99 -3.55
CA ALA A 174 -21.35 -15.17 -4.64
C ALA A 174 -21.47 -16.61 -5.15
N ASP A 175 -21.77 -16.77 -6.43
CA ASP A 175 -21.98 -18.08 -7.07
C ASP A 175 -22.98 -18.95 -6.27
N GLY A 176 -24.08 -18.34 -5.83
CA GLY A 176 -25.14 -18.96 -5.01
C GLY A 176 -24.82 -19.09 -3.52
N GLN A 177 -23.56 -18.92 -3.10
CA GLN A 177 -23.13 -19.08 -1.70
C GLN A 177 -23.33 -17.79 -0.90
N LEU A 178 -24.04 -17.88 0.23
CA LEU A 178 -24.23 -16.76 1.15
C LEU A 178 -22.90 -16.28 1.75
N LEU A 179 -22.61 -14.99 1.60
CA LEU A 179 -21.44 -14.33 2.17
C LEU A 179 -21.83 -13.63 3.47
N THR A 180 -21.54 -14.26 4.60
CA THR A 180 -21.69 -13.66 5.93
C THR A 180 -20.45 -13.91 6.78
N CYS A 181 -20.27 -13.09 7.83
CA CYS A 181 -19.27 -13.31 8.88
C CYS A 181 -19.57 -12.46 10.12
N GLU A 182 -19.29 -13.02 11.30
CA GLU A 182 -19.48 -12.30 12.56
C GLU A 182 -18.55 -11.09 12.69
N PRO A 183 -18.98 -9.99 13.34
CA PRO A 183 -18.12 -8.86 13.67
C PRO A 183 -17.01 -9.27 14.65
N ALA A 184 -15.83 -8.67 14.53
CA ALA A 184 -14.72 -8.92 15.45
C ALA A 184 -14.82 -7.99 16.67
N ARG A 185 -14.81 -8.55 17.88
CA ARG A 185 -14.78 -7.77 19.14
C ARG A 185 -13.40 -7.17 19.45
N THR A 186 -12.35 -7.83 18.99
CA THR A 186 -10.95 -7.40 19.18
C THR A 186 -10.18 -7.60 17.87
N LEU A 187 -9.17 -6.75 17.67
CA LEU A 187 -8.30 -6.80 16.50
C LEU A 187 -6.83 -6.81 16.94
N ALA A 188 -6.00 -7.53 16.18
CA ALA A 188 -4.57 -7.29 16.19
C ALA A 188 -4.26 -5.85 15.73
N MET A 189 -3.03 -5.37 15.94
CA MET A 189 -2.59 -4.08 15.40
C MET A 189 -3.44 -2.88 15.89
N ALA A 190 -3.92 -2.94 17.15
CA ALA A 190 -4.80 -1.95 17.76
C ALA A 190 -4.21 -1.46 19.10
N GLN A 191 -4.96 -1.58 20.21
CA GLN A 191 -4.65 -1.04 21.55
C GLN A 191 -3.21 -1.29 22.05
N ARG A 192 -2.55 -2.37 21.62
CA ARG A 192 -1.15 -2.66 21.97
C ARG A 192 -0.16 -1.59 21.48
N TYR A 193 -0.45 -0.89 20.38
CA TYR A 193 0.54 -0.09 19.64
C TYR A 193 0.31 1.41 19.70
N PHE A 194 -0.88 1.85 20.09
CA PHE A 194 -1.28 3.25 20.03
C PHE A 194 -1.53 3.76 21.44
N LEU A 195 -1.04 4.98 21.70
CA LEU A 195 -1.28 5.68 22.96
C LEU A 195 -2.75 6.09 23.10
N PHE A 196 -3.42 6.33 21.96
CA PHE A 196 -4.84 6.66 21.81
C PHE A 196 -5.42 5.93 20.60
#